data_AF-A0ABD3RFT0-F1
#
_entry.id   AF-A0ABD3RFT0-F1
#
_cell.length_a   1.000
_cell.length_b   1.000
_cell.length_c   1.000
_cell.angle_alpha   90.00
_cell.angle_beta   90.00
_cell.angle_gamma   90.00
#
_symmetry.space_group_name_H-M   'P 1'
#
loop_
_entity.id
_entity.type
_entity.pdbx_description
1 polymer ?
#
loop_
_entity_poly.entity_id
_entity_poly.type
_entity_poly.pdbx_seq_one_letter_code
_entity_poly.pdbx_strand_id
1 'polypeptide(L)'
;MQSRSGVFLVFEYAQHDLATLVDDHHAKHGRSPFKPSEVKRLTLQLLDALHFLRSMHILHRDLKLSNLLYDHRGMLRVADY
;
A
#
# COMPACT_ATOMS: atom_id res chain seq x y z
N MET A 1 38.14 2.96 12.30
CA MET A 1 36.86 3.27 11.63
C MET A 1 35.81 2.32 12.18
N GLN A 2 34.91 2.78 13.04
CA GLN A 2 33.79 1.95 13.52
C GLN A 2 32.79 1.79 12.37
N SER A 3 32.52 0.55 11.95
CA SER A 3 31.38 0.28 11.09
C SER A 3 30.11 0.55 11.91
N ARG A 4 29.29 1.51 11.50
CA ARG A 4 27.94 1.64 12.04
C ARG A 4 27.15 0.40 11.64
N SER A 5 26.88 -0.46 12.62
CA SER A 5 26.03 -1.64 12.45
C SER A 5 24.60 -1.17 12.25
N GLY A 6 24.13 -1.14 11.00
CA GLY A 6 22.75 -0.83 10.64
C GLY A 6 22.09 -2.03 9.98
N VAL A 7 20.82 -2.29 10.33
CA VAL A 7 19.97 -3.22 9.59
C VAL A 7 19.22 -2.40 8.56
N PHE A 8 19.28 -2.84 7.30
CA PHE A 8 18.58 -2.21 6.18
C PHE A 8 17.61 -3.21 5.57
N LEU A 9 16.41 -2.76 5.25
CA LEU A 9 15.43 -3.53 4.50
C LEU A 9 15.31 -2.93 3.11
N VAL A 10 15.53 -3.75 2.08
CA VAL A 10 15.46 -3.33 0.68
C VAL A 10 14.26 -4.04 0.04
N PHE A 11 13.33 -3.24 -0.47
CA PHE A 11 12.10 -3.71 -1.11
C PHE A 11 11.98 -3.14 -2.52
N GLU A 12 11.00 -3.64 -3.26
CA GLU A 12 10.58 -3.04 -4.53
C GLU A 12 10.06 -1.61 -4.30
N TYR A 13 10.40 -0.70 -5.21
CA TYR A 13 9.95 0.67 -5.15
C TYR A 13 8.46 0.78 -5.50
N ALA A 14 7.67 1.32 -4.58
CA ALA A 14 6.31 1.78 -4.85
C ALA A 14 6.31 3.31 -4.92
N GLN A 15 5.68 3.86 -5.96
CA GLN A 15 5.70 5.31 -6.22
C GLN A 15 4.93 6.10 -5.16
N HIS A 16 3.77 5.59 -4.75
CA HIS A 16 2.89 6.25 -3.79
C HIS A 16 2.25 5.22 -2.87
N ASP A 17 2.05 5.61 -1.61
CA ASP A 17 0.99 5.02 -0.81
C ASP A 17 -0.38 5.58 -1.27
N LEU A 18 -1.45 4.86 -0.95
CA LEU A 18 -2.79 5.25 -1.35
C LEU A 18 -3.28 6.55 -0.69
N ALA A 19 -2.78 6.91 0.50
CA ALA A 19 -3.18 8.16 1.15
C ALA A 19 -2.65 9.35 0.34
N THR A 20 -1.36 9.38 0.08
CA THR A 20 -0.70 10.43 -0.72
C THR A 20 -1.33 10.54 -2.12
N LEU A 21 -1.59 9.42 -2.78
CA LEU A 21 -2.19 9.42 -4.13
C LEU A 21 -3.62 10.00 -4.14
N VAL A 22 -4.44 9.66 -3.14
CA VAL A 22 -5.82 10.14 -3.04
C VAL A 22 -5.83 11.63 -2.69
N ASP A 23 -5.03 12.05 -1.71
CA ASP A 23 -4.97 13.42 -1.24
C ASP A 23 -4.46 14.37 -2.34
N ASP A 24 -3.35 14.02 -3.01
CA ASP A 24 -2.78 14.82 -4.10
C ASP A 24 -3.75 14.97 -5.27
N HIS A 25 -4.40 13.88 -5.68
CA HIS A 25 -5.36 13.92 -6.78
C HIS A 25 -6.61 14.72 -6.38
N HIS A 26 -7.10 14.56 -5.15
CA HIS A 26 -8.25 15.31 -4.66
C HIS A 26 -7.95 16.80 -4.57
N ALA A 27 -6.78 17.18 -4.04
CA ALA A 27 -6.35 18.58 -3.98
C ALA A 27 -6.25 19.23 -5.37
N LYS A 28 -5.79 18.48 -6.38
CA LYS A 28 -5.62 18.98 -7.75
C LYS A 28 -6.89 18.97 -8.60
N HIS A 29 -7.80 18.02 -8.36
CA HIS A 29 -8.93 17.76 -9.27
C HIS A 29 -10.31 17.77 -8.60
N GLY A 30 -10.39 17.93 -7.28
CA GLY A 30 -11.64 17.94 -6.51
C GLY A 30 -12.39 16.60 -6.51
N ARG A 31 -11.73 15.50 -6.86
CA ARG A 31 -12.34 14.17 -6.99
C ARG A 31 -11.34 13.04 -6.75
N SER A 32 -11.85 11.84 -6.50
CA SER A 32 -11.03 10.62 -6.36
C SER A 32 -10.24 10.30 -7.64
N PRO A 33 -9.01 9.77 -7.54
CA PRO A 33 -8.25 9.27 -8.69
C PRO A 33 -8.86 8.01 -9.31
N PHE A 34 -9.69 7.27 -8.57
CA PHE A 34 -10.18 5.95 -8.96
C PHE A 34 -11.61 5.96 -9.46
N LYS A 35 -11.86 5.20 -10.54
CA LYS A 35 -13.19 4.81 -10.98
C LYS A 35 -13.78 3.73 -10.06
N PRO A 36 -15.12 3.54 -10.04
CA PRO A 36 -15.74 2.48 -9.25
C PRO A 36 -15.19 1.07 -9.52
N SER A 37 -14.84 0.77 -10.78
CA SER A 37 -14.21 -0.51 -11.16
C SER A 37 -12.81 -0.69 -10.58
N GLU A 38 -12.05 0.40 -10.43
CA GLU A 38 -10.71 0.38 -9.84
C GLU A 38 -10.78 0.24 -8.33
N VAL A 39 -11.74 0.91 -7.68
CA VAL A 39 -12.03 0.70 -6.26
C VAL A 39 -12.36 -0.77 -6.00
N LYS A 40 -13.24 -1.37 -6.80
CA LYS A 40 -13.56 -2.81 -6.71
C LYS A 40 -12.30 -3.68 -6.81
N ARG A 41 -11.42 -3.39 -7.77
CA ARG A 41 -10.17 -4.13 -7.99
C ARG A 41 -9.18 -3.96 -6.84
N LEU A 42 -9.07 -2.76 -6.27
CA LEU A 42 -8.24 -2.50 -5.08
C LEU A 42 -8.76 -3.26 -3.85
N THR A 43 -10.08 -3.25 -3.63
CA THR A 43 -10.70 -3.99 -2.53
C THR A 43 -10.44 -5.49 -2.64
N LEU A 44 -10.55 -6.07 -3.84
CA LEU A 44 -10.26 -7.49 -4.05
C LEU A 44 -8.79 -7.82 -3.74
N GLN A 45 -7.84 -7.04 -4.26
CA GLN A 45 -6.42 -7.23 -3.96
C GLN A 45 -6.11 -7.10 -2.46
N LEU A 46 -6.76 -6.15 -1.76
CA LEU A 46 -6.60 -5.99 -0.33
C LEU A 46 -7.10 -7.22 0.43
N LEU A 47 -8.28 -7.73 0.07
CA LEU A 47 -8.85 -8.91 0.71
C LEU A 47 -7.98 -10.15 0.47
N ASP A 48 -7.42 -10.31 -0.74
CA ASP A 48 -6.49 -11.40 -1.06
C ASP A 48 -5.21 -11.31 -0.22
N ALA A 49 -4.63 -10.11 -0.08
CA ALA A 49 -3.46 -9.88 0.76
C ALA A 49 -3.75 -10.16 2.25
N LEU A 50 -4.89 -9.71 2.78
CA LEU A 50 -5.30 -10.00 4.15
C LEU A 50 -5.58 -11.48 4.39
N HIS A 51 -6.16 -12.17 3.41
CA HIS A 51 -6.36 -13.61 3.45
C HIS A 51 -5.01 -14.35 3.53
N PHE A 52 -4.03 -13.91 2.73
CA PHE A 52 -2.67 -14.43 2.80
C PHE A 52 -2.03 -14.20 4.18
N LEU A 53 -2.08 -12.98 4.72
CA LEU A 53 -1.56 -12.70 6.07
C LEU A 53 -2.20 -13.59 7.14
N ARG A 54 -3.53 -13.75 7.07
CA ARG A 54 -4.27 -14.64 7.96
C ARG A 54 -3.80 -16.09 7.85
N SER A 55 -3.52 -16.59 6.64
CA SER A 55 -3.00 -17.94 6.42
C SER A 55 -1.62 -18.16 7.06
N MET A 56 -0.86 -17.08 7.25
CA MET A 56 0.43 -17.04 7.94
C MET A 56 0.31 -16.75 9.44
N HIS A 57 -0.90 -16.71 10.00
CA HIS A 57 -1.18 -16.29 11.38
C HIS A 57 -0.67 -14.87 11.72
N ILE A 58 -0.53 -14.01 10.71
CA ILE A 58 -0.15 -12.61 10.88
C ILE A 58 -1.42 -11.75 10.88
N LEU A 59 -1.54 -10.93 11.92
CA LEU A 59 -2.54 -9.87 11.99
C LEU A 59 -1.84 -8.53 11.79
N HIS A 60 -2.16 -7.82 10.72
CA HIS A 60 -1.52 -6.54 10.37
C HIS A 60 -1.64 -5.49 11.48
N ARG A 61 -2.81 -5.39 12.14
CA ARG A 61 -3.12 -4.47 13.26
C ARG A 61 -3.07 -2.96 12.98
N ASP A 62 -2.40 -2.51 11.93
CA ASP A 62 -2.30 -1.10 11.54
C ASP A 62 -2.72 -0.90 10.07
N LEU A 63 -3.90 -1.40 9.71
CA LEU A 63 -4.40 -1.31 8.35
C LEU A 63 -4.95 0.11 8.08
N LYS A 64 -4.24 0.88 7.25
CA LYS A 64 -4.60 2.24 6.84
C LYS A 64 -4.03 2.54 5.44
N LEU A 65 -4.57 3.58 4.78
CA LEU A 65 -4.19 3.91 3.39
C LEU A 65 -2.69 4.19 3.22
N SER A 66 -2.01 4.77 4.22
CA SER A 66 -0.57 5.04 4.15
C SER A 66 0.30 3.78 4.23
N ASN A 67 -0.27 2.64 4.65
CA ASN A 67 0.41 1.33 4.66
C ASN A 67 0.03 0.49 3.43
N LEU A 68 -0.70 1.08 2.48
CA LEU A 68 -1.10 0.45 1.23
C LEU A 68 -0.34 1.09 0.08
N LEU A 69 0.65 0.36 -0.43
CA LEU A 69 1.49 0.78 -1.54
C LEU A 69 0.80 0.49 -2.86
N TYR A 70 0.86 1.44 -3.79
CA TYR A 70 0.24 1.33 -5.11
C TYR A 70 1.22 1.70 -6.22
N ASP A 71 1.29 0.87 -7.27
CA ASP A 71 2.17 1.10 -8.41
C ASP A 71 1.42 1.52 -9.68
N HIS A 72 2.19 1.98 -10.68
CA HIS A 72 1.66 2.38 -11.98
C HIS A 72 1.05 1.22 -12.81
N ARG A 73 1.24 -0.04 -12.41
CA ARG A 73 0.59 -1.21 -13.01
C ARG A 73 -0.76 -1.50 -12.36
N GLY A 74 -1.10 -0.74 -11.34
CA GLY A 74 -2.32 -0.87 -10.58
C GLY A 74 -2.25 -1.93 -9.48
N MET A 75 -1.07 -2.41 -9.12
CA MET A 75 -0.92 -3.43 -8.08
C MET A 75 -0.95 -2.80 -6.69
N LEU A 76 -1.73 -3.41 -5.80
CA LEU A 76 -1.80 -3.05 -4.39
C LEU A 76 -0.90 -3.98 -3.56
N ARG A 77 -0.11 -3.41 -2.65
CA ARG A 77 0.69 -4.16 -1.69
C ARG A 77 0.47 -3.63 -0.28
N VAL A 78 0.31 -4.55 0.66
CA VAL A 78 0.21 -4.24 2.09
C VAL A 78 1.63 -4.14 2.65
N ALA A 79 1.92 -3.09 3.42
CA ALA A 79 3.20 -2.87 4.10
C ALA A 79 3.00 -2.83 5.62
N ASP A 80 4.09 -2.71 6.39
CA ASP A 80 4.10 -2.51 7.85
C ASP A 80 3.28 -3.55 8.66
N TYR A 81 3.57 -4.85 8.45
CA TYR A 81 2.97 -6.00 9.14
C TYR A 81 3.99 -6.91 9.85
#